data_AF-A0A935S1Q6-F1
#
_entry.id   AF-A0A935S1Q6-F1
#
_cell.length_a   1.000
_cell.length_b   1.000
_cell.length_c   1.000
_cell.angle_alpha   90.00
_cell.angle_beta   90.00
_cell.angle_gamma   90.00
#
_symmetry.space_group_name_H-M   'P 1'
#
loop_
_entity.id
_entity.type
_entity.pdbx_description
1 polymer ?
#
loop_
_entity_poly.entity_id
_entity_poly.type
_entity_poly.pdbx_seq_one_letter_code
_entity_poly.pdbx_strand_id
1 'polypeptide(L)'
;MQPICYLDLGYVIFGEDYKRGSFLLHMQAEQNRIGRDCSPELPDHLYHVLHLTTIHPDPVFVDELVAKILVPAVKKMMAEFDSARIELKMKVIKKLHNALIAEEMNTGNVYNNAFAALLNVFETEFAQAIAHYNPKEENLINESFFNKNNSINQLVNNYKID
;
A
#
# COMPACT_ATOMS: atom_id res chain seq x y z
N MET A 1 0.17 20.45 6.61
CA MET A 1 1.14 20.13 5.54
C MET A 1 0.63 18.91 4.79
N GLN A 2 0.75 18.87 3.46
CA GLN A 2 0.53 17.63 2.70
C GLN A 2 1.87 16.93 2.53
N PRO A 3 1.97 15.61 2.80
CA PRO A 3 3.20 14.88 2.61
C PRO A 3 3.55 14.76 1.11
N ILE A 4 4.84 14.63 0.81
CA ILE A 4 5.31 14.42 -0.57
C ILE A 4 4.86 13.06 -1.08
N CYS A 5 4.91 12.04 -0.21
CA CYS A 5 4.54 10.66 -0.46
C CYS A 5 3.82 10.09 0.77
N TYR A 6 2.76 9.32 0.55
CA TYR A 6 2.07 8.55 1.59
C TYR A 6 2.67 7.15 1.67
N LEU A 7 2.67 6.54 2.85
CA LEU A 7 3.16 5.17 3.07
C LEU A 7 2.03 4.14 3.25
N ASP A 8 0.77 4.59 3.30
CA ASP A 8 -0.40 3.73 3.37
C ASP A 8 -0.73 3.18 1.97
N LEU A 9 -0.54 1.88 1.78
CA LEU A 9 -0.64 1.26 0.45
C LEU A 9 -2.06 1.37 -0.12
N GLY A 10 -3.07 1.27 0.73
CA GLY A 10 -4.46 1.42 0.34
C GLY A 10 -4.75 2.82 -0.19
N TYR A 11 -4.19 3.85 0.44
CA TYR A 11 -4.32 5.21 -0.08
C TYR A 11 -3.55 5.42 -1.39
N VAL A 12 -2.33 4.90 -1.51
CA VAL A 12 -1.53 5.03 -2.73
C VAL A 12 -2.18 4.32 -3.93
N ILE A 13 -2.81 3.16 -3.71
CA ILE A 13 -3.47 2.40 -4.77
C ILE A 13 -4.86 2.95 -5.08
N PHE A 14 -5.70 3.14 -4.07
CA PHE A 14 -7.14 3.39 -4.22
C PHE A 14 -7.55 4.85 -3.94
N GLY A 15 -6.69 5.67 -3.35
CA GLY A 15 -7.05 7.03 -2.93
C GLY A 15 -8.18 7.02 -1.91
N GLU A 16 -9.23 7.80 -2.16
CA GLU A 16 -10.45 7.86 -1.33
C GLU A 16 -11.57 6.94 -1.84
N ASP A 17 -11.27 6.00 -2.74
CA ASP A 17 -12.22 5.02 -3.26
C ASP A 17 -12.70 4.06 -2.15
N TYR A 18 -13.96 3.60 -2.22
CA TYR A 18 -14.54 2.62 -1.30
C TYR A 18 -13.69 1.34 -1.18
N LYS A 19 -12.94 0.97 -2.23
CA LYS A 19 -12.01 -0.16 -2.23
C LYS A 19 -10.94 -0.06 -1.13
N ARG A 20 -10.56 1.16 -0.72
CA ARG A 20 -9.63 1.37 0.40
C ARG A 20 -10.20 0.82 1.71
N GLY A 21 -11.49 1.01 1.97
CA GLY A 21 -12.14 0.50 3.17
C GLY A 21 -12.12 -1.02 3.24
N SER A 22 -12.46 -1.68 2.13
CA SER A 22 -12.38 -3.15 2.02
C SER A 22 -10.94 -3.66 2.19
N PHE A 23 -9.97 -2.94 1.63
CA PHE A 23 -8.55 -3.27 1.77
C PHE A 23 -8.06 -3.15 3.21
N LEU A 24 -8.41 -2.07 3.91
CA LEU A 24 -8.06 -1.88 5.32
C LEU A 24 -8.62 -3.00 6.22
N LEU A 25 -9.89 -3.38 6.02
CA LEU A 25 -10.51 -4.49 6.77
C LEU A 25 -9.80 -5.82 6.52
N HIS A 26 -9.45 -6.09 5.26
CA HIS A 26 -8.71 -7.31 4.90
C HIS A 26 -7.32 -7.31 5.54
N MET A 27 -6.57 -6.21 5.42
CA MET A 27 -5.25 -6.09 6.02
C MET A 27 -5.30 -6.19 7.55
N GLN A 28 -6.32 -5.62 8.21
CA GLN A 28 -6.51 -5.80 9.65
C GLN A 28 -6.66 -7.27 10.03
N ALA A 29 -7.44 -8.04 9.26
CA ALA A 29 -7.61 -9.47 9.50
C ALA A 29 -6.28 -10.22 9.36
N GLU A 30 -5.50 -9.94 8.31
CA GLU A 30 -4.20 -10.59 8.09
C GLU A 30 -3.15 -10.20 9.16
N GLN A 31 -3.13 -8.94 9.61
CA GLN A 31 -2.27 -8.51 10.73
C GLN A 31 -2.68 -9.18 12.05
N ASN A 32 -3.99 -9.34 12.30
CA ASN A 32 -4.50 -10.04 13.48
C ASN A 32 -4.13 -11.53 13.46
N ARG A 33 -4.10 -12.17 12.29
CA ARG A 33 -3.69 -13.58 12.13
C ARG A 33 -2.25 -13.84 12.57
N ILE A 34 -1.38 -12.85 12.44
CA ILE A 34 0.01 -12.90 12.94
C ILE A 34 0.17 -12.28 14.33
N GLY A 35 -0.94 -11.94 15.02
CA GLY A 35 -0.94 -11.44 16.39
C GLY A 35 -0.39 -10.03 16.57
N ARG A 36 -0.44 -9.18 15.54
CA ARG A 36 0.15 -7.84 15.58
C ARG A 36 -0.87 -6.75 15.88
N ASP A 37 -0.54 -5.90 16.86
CA ASP A 37 -1.19 -4.59 17.00
C ASP A 37 -0.54 -3.60 16.01
N CYS A 38 -1.38 -2.91 15.24
CA CYS A 38 -0.92 -1.94 14.25
C CYS A 38 -0.92 -0.50 14.77
N SER A 39 -1.53 -0.24 15.93
CA SER A 39 -1.58 1.10 16.53
C SER A 39 -0.18 1.68 16.76
N PRO A 40 0.06 2.97 16.44
CA PRO A 40 -0.90 3.98 16.00
C PRO A 40 -1.13 4.05 14.48
N GLU A 41 -0.46 3.22 13.69
CA GLU A 41 -0.54 3.23 12.23
C GLU A 41 -1.70 2.36 11.71
N LEU A 42 -2.02 2.53 10.43
CA LEU A 42 -3.02 1.69 9.77
C LEU A 42 -2.42 0.32 9.39
N PRO A 43 -3.26 -0.74 9.30
CA PRO A 43 -2.82 -2.08 8.93
C PRO A 43 -2.19 -2.20 7.54
N ASP A 44 -2.45 -1.21 6.67
CA ASP A 44 -1.93 -1.11 5.31
C ASP A 44 -0.70 -0.20 5.18
N HIS A 45 -0.20 0.34 6.27
CA HIS A 45 1.02 1.13 6.26
C HIS A 45 2.22 0.24 5.85
N LEU A 46 3.08 0.74 4.96
CA LEU A 46 4.15 -0.03 4.30
C LEU A 46 4.97 -0.89 5.27
N TYR A 47 5.33 -0.38 6.45
CA TYR A 47 6.05 -1.14 7.48
C TYR A 47 5.29 -2.41 7.92
N HIS A 48 3.99 -2.31 8.16
CA HIS A 48 3.16 -3.43 8.58
C HIS A 48 3.05 -4.47 7.47
N VAL A 49 2.92 -4.01 6.22
CA VAL A 49 2.82 -4.90 5.05
C VAL A 49 4.15 -5.60 4.76
N LEU A 50 5.28 -4.89 4.81
CA LEU A 50 6.62 -5.47 4.66
C LEU A 50 6.91 -6.51 5.74
N HIS A 51 6.49 -6.26 6.98
CA HIS A 51 6.61 -7.27 8.01
C HIS A 51 5.80 -8.51 7.63
N LEU A 52 4.55 -8.31 7.23
CA LEU A 52 3.64 -9.39 6.87
C LEU A 52 4.22 -10.28 5.74
N THR A 53 4.88 -9.72 4.73
CA THR A 53 5.54 -10.53 3.68
C THR A 53 6.65 -11.46 4.20
N THR A 54 7.23 -11.18 5.37
CA THR A 54 8.34 -11.97 5.94
C THR A 54 7.90 -13.08 6.89
N ILE A 55 6.73 -12.96 7.52
CA ILE A 55 6.25 -13.88 8.55
C ILE A 55 4.98 -14.64 8.14
N HIS A 56 4.23 -14.16 7.15
CA HIS A 56 2.93 -14.74 6.84
C HIS A 56 3.04 -16.20 6.35
N PRO A 57 2.24 -17.13 6.88
CA PRO A 57 2.40 -18.56 6.62
C PRO A 57 1.89 -19.00 5.23
N ASP A 58 1.09 -18.17 4.57
CA ASP A 58 0.54 -18.46 3.23
C ASP A 58 1.38 -17.74 2.15
N PRO A 59 2.25 -18.45 1.41
CA PRO A 59 3.08 -17.84 0.37
C PRO A 59 2.27 -17.39 -0.85
N VAL A 60 1.13 -18.03 -1.15
CA VAL A 60 0.27 -17.62 -2.27
C VAL A 60 -0.34 -16.26 -1.98
N PHE A 61 -0.78 -16.04 -0.74
CA PHE A 61 -1.24 -14.73 -0.30
C PHE A 61 -0.12 -13.68 -0.41
N VAL A 62 1.11 -14.00 0.00
CA VAL A 62 2.25 -13.06 -0.09
C VAL A 62 2.55 -12.72 -1.55
N ASP A 63 2.57 -13.70 -2.45
CA ASP A 63 2.75 -13.48 -3.88
C ASP A 63 1.68 -12.54 -4.45
N GLU A 64 0.41 -12.77 -4.10
CA GLU A 64 -0.70 -11.92 -4.51
C GLU A 64 -0.55 -10.49 -3.95
N LEU A 65 -0.22 -10.35 -2.67
CA LEU A 65 -0.02 -9.06 -2.00
C LEU A 65 1.15 -8.28 -2.63
N VAL A 66 2.26 -8.95 -2.95
CA VAL A 66 3.42 -8.31 -3.56
C VAL A 66 3.09 -7.85 -4.98
N ALA A 67 2.59 -8.75 -5.82
CA ALA A 67 2.36 -8.47 -7.23
C ALA A 67 1.23 -7.46 -7.45
N LYS A 68 0.12 -7.57 -6.69
CA LYS A 68 -1.07 -6.74 -6.87
C LYS A 68 -1.04 -5.42 -6.11
N ILE A 69 -0.32 -5.34 -4.98
CA ILE A 69 -0.34 -4.16 -4.10
C ILE A 69 1.04 -3.53 -3.94
N LEU A 70 2.04 -4.25 -3.40
CA LEU A 70 3.33 -3.62 -3.05
C LEU A 70 4.06 -3.08 -4.28
N VAL A 71 4.25 -3.90 -5.32
CA VAL A 71 4.93 -3.48 -6.55
C VAL A 71 4.27 -2.25 -7.19
N PRO A 72 2.95 -2.24 -7.47
CA PRO A 72 2.31 -1.05 -8.03
C PRO A 72 2.32 0.14 -7.07
N ALA A 73 2.20 -0.06 -5.76
CA ALA A 73 2.22 1.03 -4.79
C ALA A 73 3.60 1.67 -4.72
N VAL A 74 4.67 0.88 -4.62
CA VAL A 74 6.05 1.39 -4.59
C VAL A 74 6.39 2.12 -5.90
N LYS A 75 5.96 1.61 -7.06
CA LYS A 75 6.10 2.33 -8.35
C LYS A 75 5.40 3.69 -8.33
N LYS A 76 4.17 3.77 -7.79
CA LYS A 76 3.45 5.04 -7.61
C LYS A 76 4.15 5.97 -6.62
N MET A 77 4.63 5.45 -5.48
CA MET A 77 5.39 6.23 -4.49
C MET A 77 6.64 6.84 -5.10
N MET A 78 7.42 6.06 -5.85
CA MET A 78 8.61 6.55 -6.57
C MET A 78 8.28 7.66 -7.56
N ALA A 79 7.15 7.54 -8.29
CA ALA A 79 6.71 8.57 -9.23
C ALA A 79 6.39 9.91 -8.55
N GLU A 80 6.04 9.93 -7.26
CA GLU A 80 5.85 11.19 -6.51
C GLU A 80 7.15 11.98 -6.32
N PHE A 81 8.30 11.33 -6.45
CA PHE A 81 9.63 11.97 -6.37
C PHE A 81 10.19 12.38 -7.73
N ASP A 82 9.43 12.20 -8.82
CA ASP A 82 9.84 12.69 -10.13
C ASP A 82 9.95 14.23 -10.07
N SER A 83 11.09 14.75 -10.55
CA SER A 83 11.50 16.14 -10.38
C SER A 83 10.44 17.12 -10.91
N ALA A 84 9.74 16.73 -11.98
CA ALA A 84 8.64 17.50 -12.56
C ALA A 84 7.41 17.60 -11.64
N ARG A 85 7.08 16.53 -10.90
CA ARG A 85 5.98 16.53 -9.92
C ARG A 85 6.34 17.29 -8.66
N ILE A 86 7.58 17.16 -8.18
CA ILE A 86 8.08 17.97 -7.06
C ILE A 86 8.02 19.45 -7.42
N GLU A 87 8.51 19.84 -8.60
CA GLU A 87 8.49 21.24 -9.04
C GLU A 87 7.06 21.79 -9.13
N LEU A 88 6.11 21.00 -9.63
CA LEU A 88 4.70 21.39 -9.69
C LEU A 88 4.08 21.56 -8.29
N LYS A 89 4.32 20.62 -7.37
CA LYS A 89 3.85 20.72 -5.97
C LYS A 89 4.48 21.93 -5.27
N MET A 90 5.77 22.18 -5.49
CA MET A 90 6.48 23.34 -4.95
C MET A 90 5.92 24.66 -5.51
N LYS A 91 5.55 24.73 -6.79
CA LYS A 91 4.87 25.90 -7.37
C LYS A 91 3.51 26.16 -6.70
N VAL A 92 2.73 25.12 -6.41
CA VAL A 92 1.44 25.25 -5.70
C VAL A 92 1.67 25.70 -4.25
N ILE A 93 2.61 25.09 -3.52
CA ILE A 93 2.94 25.44 -2.14
C ILE A 93 3.46 26.88 -2.03
N LYS A 94 4.27 27.33 -3.01
CA LYS A 94 4.78 28.71 -3.08
C LYS A 94 3.65 29.73 -3.29
N LYS A 95 2.66 29.41 -4.13
CA LYS A 95 1.45 30.24 -4.32
C LYS A 95 0.58 30.32 -3.07
N LEU A 96 0.66 29.31 -2.19
CA LEU A 96 -0.08 29.27 -0.92
C LEU A 96 0.69 29.93 0.24
N HIS A 97 1.79 30.65 -0.02
CA HIS A 97 2.61 31.37 0.97
C HIS A 97 3.16 30.49 2.12
N ASN A 98 3.11 29.17 2.00
CA ASN A 98 3.65 28.20 2.97
C ASN A 98 5.14 27.87 2.70
N ALA A 99 5.82 28.65 1.85
CA ALA A 99 7.12 28.33 1.27
C ALA A 99 8.31 28.41 2.23
N LEU A 100 8.25 29.31 3.22
CA LEU A 100 9.38 29.58 4.13
C LEU A 100 9.78 28.37 4.99
N ILE A 101 8.92 27.37 5.14
CA ILE A 101 9.20 26.14 5.91
C ILE A 101 9.78 25.03 5.01
N ALA A 102 9.62 25.12 3.68
CA ALA A 102 9.95 24.04 2.74
C ALA A 102 11.32 24.18 2.07
N GLU A 103 11.95 25.36 2.09
CA GLU A 103 13.24 25.62 1.41
C GLU A 103 14.41 24.79 1.97
N GLU A 104 14.35 24.35 3.22
CA GLU A 104 15.40 23.52 3.83
C GLU A 104 15.32 22.02 3.48
N MET A 105 14.23 21.55 2.83
CA MET A 105 14.03 20.13 2.49
C MET A 105 14.51 19.75 1.09
N ASN A 106 15.54 20.43 0.55
CA ASN A 106 16.22 20.05 -0.69
C ASN A 106 17.09 18.77 -0.53
N THR A 107 16.61 17.80 0.27
CA THR A 107 17.16 16.45 0.47
C THR A 107 16.38 15.42 -0.35
N GLY A 108 15.85 15.84 -1.50
CA GLY A 108 15.14 14.96 -2.42
C GLY A 108 15.98 13.70 -2.66
N ASN A 109 15.38 12.54 -2.38
CA ASN A 109 15.89 11.18 -2.62
C ASN A 109 16.29 10.32 -1.40
N VAL A 110 15.94 10.66 -0.15
CA VAL A 110 16.16 9.69 0.98
C VAL A 110 15.32 8.42 0.78
N TYR A 111 14.02 8.57 0.47
CA TYR A 111 13.12 7.42 0.30
C TYR A 111 13.17 6.79 -1.09
N ASN A 112 13.50 7.54 -2.14
CA ASN A 112 13.45 6.98 -3.49
C ASN A 112 14.54 5.91 -3.72
N ASN A 113 15.73 6.04 -3.13
CA ASN A 113 16.71 4.96 -3.12
C ASN A 113 16.21 3.73 -2.34
N ALA A 114 15.53 3.93 -1.20
CA ALA A 114 14.96 2.82 -0.43
C ALA A 114 13.84 2.10 -1.20
N PHE A 115 12.97 2.85 -1.87
CA PHE A 115 11.92 2.30 -2.74
C PHE A 115 12.49 1.57 -3.96
N ALA A 116 13.55 2.11 -4.57
CA ALA A 116 14.24 1.43 -5.67
C ALA A 116 14.85 0.09 -5.21
N ALA A 117 15.46 0.05 -4.03
CA ALA A 117 16.00 -1.18 -3.46
C ALA A 117 14.89 -2.19 -3.16
N LEU A 118 13.79 -1.76 -2.53
CA LEU A 118 12.61 -2.62 -2.29
C LEU A 118 12.05 -3.17 -3.58
N LEU A 119 11.90 -2.32 -4.60
CA LEU A 119 11.39 -2.75 -5.89
C LEU A 119 12.31 -3.78 -6.56
N ASN A 120 13.63 -3.60 -6.47
CA ASN A 120 14.59 -4.57 -7.00
C ASN A 120 14.47 -5.94 -6.30
N VAL A 121 14.31 -5.95 -4.97
CA VAL A 121 14.06 -7.18 -4.21
C VAL A 121 12.76 -7.84 -4.68
N PHE A 122 11.66 -7.08 -4.79
CA PHE A 122 10.39 -7.63 -5.24
C PHE A 122 10.43 -8.19 -6.65
N GLU A 123 11.03 -7.46 -7.59
CA GLU A 123 11.14 -7.88 -8.99
C GLU A 123 12.04 -9.11 -9.16
N THR A 124 12.97 -9.35 -8.22
CA THR A 124 13.84 -10.53 -8.23
C THR A 124 13.18 -11.73 -7.54
N GLU A 125 12.70 -11.56 -6.31
CA GLU A 125 12.16 -12.65 -5.49
C GLU A 125 10.76 -13.09 -5.94
N PHE A 126 9.93 -12.16 -6.43
CA PHE A 126 8.54 -12.41 -6.81
C PHE A 126 8.34 -12.37 -8.33
N ALA A 127 9.40 -12.58 -9.11
CA ALA A 127 9.39 -12.48 -10.57
C ALA A 127 8.25 -13.29 -11.22
N GLN A 128 8.00 -14.51 -10.74
CA GLN A 128 6.91 -15.35 -11.25
C GLN A 128 5.53 -14.79 -10.91
N ALA A 129 5.29 -14.40 -9.66
CA ALA A 129 4.02 -13.81 -9.24
C ALA A 129 3.72 -12.53 -10.03
N ILE A 130 4.73 -11.69 -10.25
CA ILE A 130 4.63 -10.46 -11.04
C ILE A 130 4.34 -10.78 -12.51
N ALA A 131 5.01 -11.78 -13.10
CA ALA A 131 4.79 -12.16 -14.50
C ALA A 131 3.39 -12.73 -14.75
N HIS A 132 2.81 -13.42 -13.77
CA HIS A 132 1.44 -13.95 -13.85
C HIS A 132 0.37 -12.90 -13.54
N TYR A 133 0.76 -11.73 -13.00
CA TYR A 133 -0.19 -10.67 -12.70
C TYR A 133 -0.60 -9.89 -13.97
N ASN A 134 -1.91 -9.86 -14.25
CA ASN A 134 -2.49 -9.09 -15.34
C ASN A 134 -3.44 -8.00 -14.81
N PRO A 135 -3.07 -6.71 -14.85
CA PRO A 135 -3.90 -5.61 -14.36
C PRO A 135 -5.24 -5.44 -15.10
N LYS A 136 -5.39 -6.01 -16.31
CA LYS A 136 -6.65 -5.91 -17.07
C LYS A 136 -7.72 -6.91 -16.63
N GLU A 137 -7.33 -7.95 -15.89
CA GLU A 137 -8.22 -8.95 -15.29
C GLU A 137 -8.67 -8.54 -13.86
N GLU A 138 -8.15 -7.42 -13.37
CA GLU A 138 -8.28 -6.91 -11.99
C GLU A 138 -9.72 -6.56 -11.58
N ASN A 139 -10.62 -6.26 -12.53
CA ASN A 139 -12.05 -6.07 -12.25
C ASN A 139 -12.76 -7.37 -11.84
N LEU A 140 -12.23 -8.55 -12.18
CA LEU A 140 -12.76 -9.86 -11.75
C LEU A 140 -12.03 -10.43 -10.53
N ILE A 141 -10.77 -10.04 -10.31
CA ILE A 141 -9.87 -10.64 -9.29
C ILE A 141 -9.80 -9.80 -8.00
N ASN A 142 -10.15 -8.50 -8.02
CA ASN A 142 -10.29 -7.73 -6.78
C ASN A 142 -11.30 -8.38 -5.83
N GLU A 143 -12.37 -8.95 -6.37
CA GLU A 143 -13.28 -9.77 -5.58
C GLU A 143 -12.58 -11.00 -4.99
N SER A 144 -11.68 -11.69 -5.70
CA SER A 144 -11.03 -12.91 -5.16
C SER A 144 -10.02 -12.63 -4.04
N PHE A 145 -9.27 -11.53 -4.11
CA PHE A 145 -8.35 -11.12 -3.04
C PHE A 145 -9.14 -10.80 -1.76
N PHE A 146 -10.29 -10.13 -1.89
CA PHE A 146 -11.18 -9.85 -0.75
C PHE A 146 -12.08 -11.03 -0.34
N ASN A 147 -12.43 -11.95 -1.25
CA ASN A 147 -13.43 -13.01 -1.03
C ASN A 147 -12.88 -14.27 -0.36
N LYS A 148 -11.57 -14.55 -0.39
CA LYS A 148 -11.00 -15.72 0.33
C LYS A 148 -11.35 -15.72 1.83
N ASN A 149 -11.61 -14.55 2.43
CA ASN A 149 -11.95 -14.39 3.85
C ASN A 149 -13.44 -14.13 4.12
N ASN A 150 -14.31 -14.04 3.10
CA ASN A 150 -15.74 -13.76 3.29
C ASN A 150 -16.53 -14.91 3.94
N SER A 151 -15.93 -16.11 4.08
CA SER A 151 -16.51 -17.20 4.87
C SER A 151 -16.51 -16.92 6.38
N ILE A 152 -15.68 -16.00 6.87
CA ILE A 152 -15.68 -15.62 8.31
C ILE A 152 -16.77 -14.58 8.61
N ASN A 153 -17.08 -13.68 7.66
CA ASN A 153 -18.10 -12.64 7.84
C ASN A 153 -19.54 -13.16 7.78
N GLN A 154 -19.80 -14.36 7.24
CA GLN A 154 -21.11 -15.01 7.35
C GLN A 154 -21.41 -15.52 8.76
N LEU A 155 -20.40 -15.81 9.59
CA LEU A 155 -20.60 -16.31 10.96
C LEU A 155 -20.88 -15.18 11.96
N VAL A 156 -20.38 -13.97 11.72
CA VAL A 156 -20.59 -12.82 12.63
C VAL A 156 -22.00 -12.21 12.48
N ASN A 157 -22.64 -12.35 11.32
CA ASN A 157 -24.01 -11.88 11.11
C ASN A 157 -25.10 -12.80 11.71
N ASN A 158 -24.73 -13.96 12.27
CA ASN A 158 -25.67 -14.89 12.91
C ASN A 158 -25.82 -14.67 14.43
N TYR A 159 -25.11 -13.72 15.02
CA TYR A 159 -25.37 -13.27 16.40
C TYR A 159 -26.10 -11.93 16.37
N LYS A 160 -27.34 -11.93 15.87
CA LYS A 160 -28.31 -10.94 16.32
C LYS A 160 -28.69 -11.31 17.76
N ILE A 161 -28.32 -10.43 18.69
CA ILE A 161 -28.80 -10.44 20.07
C ILE A 161 -30.31 -10.26 20.02
N ASP A 162 -31.05 -11.25 20.52
CA ASP A 162 -32.43 -11.08 20.99
C ASP A 162 -32.44 -10.29 22.31
#